data_AF-A0A523Y5I4-F1
#
_entry.id   AF-A0A523Y5I4-F1
#
_cell.length_a   1.000
_cell.length_b   1.000
_cell.length_c   1.000
_cell.angle_alpha   90.00
_cell.angle_beta   90.00
_cell.angle_gamma   90.00
#
_symmetry.space_group_name_H-M   'P 1'
#
loop_
_entity.id
_entity.type
_entity.pdbx_description
1 polymer ?
#
loop_
_entity_poly.entity_id
_entity_poly.type
_entity_poly.pdbx_seq_one_letter_code
_entity_poly.pdbx_strand_id
1 'polypeptide(L)' 'MEDIRNAILEFAEKSKKTKFYFNDMEKAVRKVIPDVKARMVKKAATSLINEEKLIYFSTGSTTMYGLKGKGQTEDH' A
#
# COMPACT_ATOMS: atom_id res chain seq x y z
N MET A 1 -9.42 11.61 -3.19
CA MET A 1 -9.14 10.14 -3.06
C MET A 1 -7.97 9.75 -3.96
N GLU A 2 -7.86 10.37 -5.12
CA GLU A 2 -6.73 10.21 -6.04
C GLU A 2 -5.37 10.53 -5.42
N ASP A 3 -5.25 11.61 -4.64
CA ASP A 3 -3.99 11.99 -3.98
C ASP A 3 -3.48 10.90 -3.02
N ILE A 4 -4.40 10.23 -2.31
CA ILE A 4 -4.08 9.13 -1.40
C ILE A 4 -3.54 7.94 -2.20
N ARG A 5 -4.17 7.62 -3.34
CA ARG A 5 -3.71 6.53 -4.22
C ARG A 5 -2.32 6.83 -4.78
N ASN A 6 -2.10 8.04 -5.25
CA ASN A 6 -0.82 8.46 -5.81
C ASN A 6 0.29 8.41 -4.75
N ALA A 7 0.03 8.90 -3.53
CA ALA A 7 0.97 8.81 -2.42
C ALA A 7 1.31 7.35 -2.04
N ILE A 8 0.32 6.44 -2.11
CA ILE A 8 0.56 5.00 -1.89
C ILE A 8 1.46 4.42 -2.99
N LEU A 9 1.18 4.71 -4.27
CA LEU A 9 1.95 4.20 -5.39
C LEU A 9 3.39 4.71 -5.36
N GLU A 10 3.58 6.01 -5.11
CA GLU A 10 4.90 6.61 -4.98
C GLU A 10 5.72 5.98 -3.85
N PHE A 11 5.08 5.72 -2.69
CA PHE A 11 5.73 4.98 -1.60
C PHE A 11 6.13 3.56 -2.03
N ALA A 12 5.23 2.83 -2.71
CA ALA A 12 5.48 1.47 -3.15
C ALA A 12 6.60 1.38 -4.21
N GLU A 13 6.64 2.34 -5.14
CA GLU A 13 7.69 2.48 -6.16
C GLU A 13 9.05 2.79 -5.54
N LYS A 14 9.10 3.68 -4.54
CA LYS A 14 10.34 4.04 -3.84
C LYS A 14 10.77 3.05 -2.77
N SER A 15 9.87 2.17 -2.32
CA SER A 15 10.18 1.15 -1.33
C SER A 15 11.29 0.22 -1.82
N LYS A 16 12.34 0.05 -1.03
CA LYS A 16 13.37 -0.98 -1.28
C LYS A 16 12.86 -2.40 -1.01
N LYS A 17 11.79 -2.53 -0.21
CA LYS A 17 11.14 -3.80 0.14
C LYS A 17 10.04 -4.11 -0.86
N THR A 18 9.90 -5.37 -1.24
CA THR A 18 8.84 -5.88 -2.12
C THR A 18 7.49 -5.98 -1.41
N LYS A 19 7.52 -6.25 -0.10
CA LYS A 19 6.36 -6.26 0.80
C LYS A 19 6.57 -5.24 1.94
N PHE A 20 5.51 -4.52 2.33
CA PHE A 20 5.54 -3.52 3.40
C PHE A 20 4.25 -3.54 4.23
N TYR A 21 4.33 -3.16 5.50
CA TYR A 21 3.17 -3.15 6.39
C TYR A 21 2.24 -1.97 6.10
N PHE A 22 0.96 -2.13 6.46
CA PHE A 22 -0.02 -1.03 6.42
C PHE A 22 0.47 0.23 7.14
N ASN A 23 1.06 0.06 8.33
CA ASN A 23 1.48 1.19 9.16
C ASN A 23 2.60 2.02 8.52
N ASP A 24 3.51 1.38 7.76
CA ASP A 24 4.58 2.08 7.06
C ASP A 24 4.03 2.89 5.88
N MET A 25 3.12 2.27 5.11
CA MET A 25 2.40 2.94 4.03
C MET A 25 1.56 4.10 4.55
N GLU A 26 0.80 3.92 5.63
CA GLU A 26 0.00 4.98 6.25
C GLU A 26 0.86 6.16 6.71
N LYS A 27 1.98 5.89 7.37
CA LYS A 27 2.94 6.94 7.77
C LYS A 27 3.48 7.70 6.57
N ALA A 28 3.77 7.02 5.46
CA ALA A 28 4.23 7.66 4.24
C ALA A 28 3.15 8.57 3.63
N VAL A 29 1.90 8.10 3.55
CA VAL A 29 0.79 8.93 3.06
C VAL A 29 0.57 10.15 3.98
N ARG A 30 0.65 9.99 5.31
CA ARG A 30 0.51 11.12 6.24
C ARG A 30 1.61 12.17 6.12
N LYS A 31 2.78 11.84 5.58
CA LYS A 31 3.81 12.86 5.27
C LYS A 31 3.39 13.79 4.13
N VAL A 32 2.55 13.29 3.21
CA VAL A 32 2.02 14.05 2.08
C VAL A 32 0.66 14.67 2.41
N ILE A 33 -0.16 13.95 3.17
CA ILE A 33 -1.54 14.32 3.54
C ILE A 33 -1.69 14.15 5.07
N PRO A 34 -1.27 15.13 5.89
CA PRO A 34 -1.18 15.00 7.35
C PRO A 34 -2.47 14.53 8.04
N ASP A 35 -3.63 15.03 7.61
CA ASP A 35 -4.92 14.77 8.25
C ASP A 35 -5.66 13.55 7.68
N VAL A 36 -5.00 12.72 6.86
CA VAL A 36 -5.64 11.55 6.27
C VAL A 36 -6.00 10.52 7.35
N LYS A 37 -7.27 10.13 7.38
CA LYS A 37 -7.76 9.07 8.26
C LYS A 37 -7.28 7.71 7.76
N ALA A 38 -6.86 6.83 8.68
CA ALA A 38 -6.45 5.45 8.39
C ALA A 38 -7.43 4.70 7.47
N ARG A 39 -8.74 4.87 7.71
CA ARG A 39 -9.81 4.26 6.91
C ARG A 39 -9.76 4.67 5.43
N MET A 40 -9.36 5.91 5.15
CA MET A 40 -9.23 6.41 3.77
C MET A 40 -8.04 5.79 3.06
N VAL A 41 -6.91 5.61 3.77
CA VAL A 41 -5.74 4.90 3.25
C VAL A 41 -6.07 3.44 2.95
N LYS A 42 -6.79 2.74 3.85
CA LYS A 42 -7.27 1.37 3.60
C LYS A 42 -8.15 1.30 2.35
N LYS A 43 -9.14 2.20 2.24
CA LYS A 43 -10.04 2.24 1.09
C LYS A 43 -9.29 2.48 -0.23
N ALA A 44 -8.30 3.37 -0.22
CA ALA A 44 -7.45 3.63 -1.38
C ALA A 44 -6.58 2.41 -1.73
N ALA A 45 -5.97 1.75 -0.74
CA ALA A 45 -5.18 0.53 -0.96
C ALA A 45 -6.05 -0.61 -1.53
N THR A 46 -7.27 -0.82 -1.02
CA THR A 46 -8.23 -1.79 -1.60
C THR A 46 -8.58 -1.46 -3.05
N SER A 47 -8.82 -0.18 -3.38
CA SER A 47 -9.04 0.25 -4.77
C SER A 47 -7.84 -0.11 -5.66
N LEU A 48 -6.62 0.12 -5.19
CA LEU A 48 -5.40 -0.20 -5.94
C LEU A 48 -5.15 -1.70 -6.08
N ILE A 49 -5.61 -2.52 -5.13
CA ILE A 49 -5.61 -3.98 -5.25
C ILE A 49 -6.60 -4.43 -6.34
N ASN A 50 -7.80 -3.87 -6.34
CA ASN A 50 -8.81 -4.17 -7.35
C ASN A 50 -8.38 -3.72 -8.77
N GLU A 51 -7.56 -2.68 -8.86
CA GLU A 51 -6.92 -2.22 -10.11
C GLU A 51 -5.63 -3.00 -10.44
N GLU A 52 -5.31 -4.06 -9.70
CA GLU A 52 -4.10 -4.87 -9.86
C GLU A 52 -2.78 -4.09 -9.80
N LYS A 53 -2.76 -2.91 -9.18
CA LYS A 53 -1.55 -2.11 -8.95
C LYS A 53 -0.84 -2.54 -7.67
N LEU A 54 -1.59 -2.99 -6.68
CA LEU A 54 -1.05 -3.54 -5.43
C LEU A 54 -1.46 -5.00 -5.25
N ILE A 55 -0.65 -5.72 -4.50
CA ILE A 55 -0.94 -7.08 -4.02
C ILE A 55 -1.11 -7.02 -2.50
N TYR A 56 -2.12 -7.72 -2.00
CA TYR A 56 -2.34 -7.94 -0.57
C TYR A 56 -1.65 -9.23 -0.13
N PHE A 57 -0.98 -9.20 1.02
CA PHE A 57 -0.41 -10.38 1.66
C PHE A 57 -0.96 -10.51 3.08
N SER A 58 -1.51 -11.68 3.39
CA SER A 58 -1.94 -12.01 4.75
C SER A 58 -0.75 -12.52 5.56
N THR A 59 -0.41 -11.87 6.66
CA THR A 59 0.67 -12.30 7.57
C THR A 59 0.12 -12.53 8.97
N GLY A 60 -0.90 -13.39 9.07
CA GLY A 60 -1.56 -13.77 10.32
C GLY A 60 -2.28 -12.58 10.97
N SER A 61 -1.70 -12.05 12.04
CA SER A 61 -2.25 -10.90 12.78
C SER A 61 -2.07 -9.54 12.09
N THR A 62 -1.33 -9.50 10.99
CA THR A 62 -1.00 -8.27 10.26
C THR A 62 -1.28 -8.39 8.76
N THR A 63 -1.36 -7.24 8.11
CA THR A 63 -1.52 -7.13 6.67
C THR A 63 -0.28 -6.46 6.07
N MET A 64 0.21 -7.04 4.98
CA MET A 64 1.23 -6.44 4.13
C MET A 64 0.70 -6.15 2.73
N TYR A 65 1.34 -5.22 2.05
CA TYR A 65 1.06 -4.81 0.69
C TYR A 65 2.35 -4.82 -0.12
N GLY A 66 2.25 -4.98 -1.43
CA GLY A 66 3.38 -4.86 -2.34
C GLY A 66 2.94 -4.29 -3.68
N LEU A 67 3.88 -3.71 -4.44
CA LEU A 67 3.60 -3.25 -5.80
C LEU A 67 3.54 -4.46 -6.73
N LYS A 68 2.45 -4.60 -7.50
CA LYS A 68 2.33 -5.69 -8.48
C LYS A 68 3.48 -5.61 -9.49
N GLY A 69 4.09 -6.75 -9.80
CA GLY A 69 5.26 -6.84 -10.68
C GLY A 69 6.61 -6.52 -10.03
N LYS A 70 6.66 -6.03 -8.79
CA LYS A 70 7.91 -5.74 -8.07
C LYS A 70 8.19 -6.79 -7.00
N GLY A 71 8.93 -7.83 -7.39
CA GLY A 71 9.31 -8.94 -6.52
C GLY A 71 8.27 -10.05 -6.49
N GLN A 72 8.26 -10.87 -7.53
CA GLN A 72 7.47 -12.09 -7.56
C GLN A 72 7.95 -13.08 -6.50
N THR A 73 7.14 -13.23 -5.48
CA THR A 73 6.63 -14.54 -5.06
C THR A 73 5.19 -14.25 -4.67
N GLU A 74 4.29 -14.38 -5.65
CA GLU A 74 2.89 -14.64 -5.37
C GLU A 74 2.92 -15.95 -4.58
N ASP A 75 2.68 -15.89 -3.27
CA ASP A 75 2.40 -17.11 -2.49
C ASP A 75 1.12 -17.68 -3.12
N HIS A 76 1.30 -18.70 -3.97
CA HIS A 76 0.23 -19.47 -4.59
C HIS A 76 -0.47 -20.37 -3.57
#